data_AF-A0A0F9JAK7-F1
#
_entry.id   AF-A0A0F9JAK7-F1
#
_cell.length_a   1.000
_cell.length_b   1.000
_cell.length_c   1.000
_cell.angle_alpha   90.00
_cell.angle_beta   90.00
_cell.angle_gamma   90.00
#
_symmetry.space_group_name_H-M   'P 1'
#
loop_
_entity.id
_entity.type
_entity.pdbx_description
1 polymer ?
#
loop_
_entity_poly.entity_id
_entity_poly.type
_entity_poly.pdbx_seq_one_letter_code
_entity_poly.pdbx_strand_id
1 'polypeptide(L)' 'MSSLILASASPRRSELLEQIGVSFTVQPAHIDETP' A
#
# COMPACT_ATOMS: atom_id res chain seq x y z
N MET A 1 6.95 -16.04 8.44
CA MET A 1 7.48 -14.73 8.00
C MET A 1 6.28 -13.87 7.66
N SER A 2 6.20 -12.63 8.17
CA SER A 2 5.07 -11.73 7.91
C SER A 2 5.38 -10.87 6.68
N SER A 3 4.50 -10.87 5.69
CA SER A 3 4.58 -9.98 4.53
C SER A 3 3.81 -8.68 4.81
N LEU A 4 4.35 -7.53 4.42
CA LEU A 4 3.64 -6.25 4.53
C LEU A 4 2.59 -6.12 3.42
N ILE A 5 1.37 -5.73 3.78
CA ILE A 5 0.27 -5.50 2.82
C ILE A 5 -0.06 -4.01 2.83
N LEU A 6 -0.03 -3.37 1.64
CA LEU A 6 -0.54 -2.03 1.44
C LEU A 6 -2.05 -2.10 1.15
N ALA A 7 -2.85 -1.87 2.19
CA ALA A 7 -4.32 -1.87 2.13
C ALA A 7 -4.91 -0.55 1.60
N SER A 8 -4.36 -0.01 0.51
CA SER A 8 -4.74 1.29 -0.05
C SER A 8 -4.60 1.27 -1.56
N ALA A 9 -5.57 1.83 -2.28
CA ALA A 9 -5.50 2.04 -3.73
C ALA A 9 -4.63 3.25 -4.14
N SER A 10 -4.18 4.08 -3.18
CA SER A 10 -3.43 5.31 -3.44
C SER A 10 -2.03 5.07 -4.07
N PRO A 11 -1.76 5.57 -5.29
CA PRO A 11 -0.44 5.45 -5.93
C PRO A 11 0.68 6.15 -5.14
N ARG A 12 0.37 7.26 -4.48
CA ARG A 12 1.35 8.00 -3.66
C ARG A 12 1.86 7.18 -2.48
N ARG A 13 1.04 6.28 -1.92
CA ARG A 13 1.44 5.44 -0.79
C ARG A 13 2.37 4.31 -1.22
N SER A 14 2.16 3.71 -2.39
CA SER A 14 3.10 2.72 -2.92
C SER A 14 4.45 3.35 -3.25
N GLU A 15 4.45 4.53 -3.89
CA GLU A 15 5.69 5.28 -4.20
C GLU A 15 6.52 5.56 -2.94
N LEU A 16 5.87 5.96 -1.82
CA LEU A 16 6.57 6.20 -0.55
C LEU A 16 7.20 4.92 0.01
N LEU A 17 6.49 3.78 -0.04
CA LEU A 17 7.02 2.50 0.44
C LEU A 17 8.18 1.99 -0.43
N GLU A 18 8.11 2.22 -1.74
CA GLU A 18 9.20 1.94 -2.69
C GLU A 18 10.44 2.79 -2.38
N GLN A 19 10.26 4.10 -2.12
CA GLN A 19 11.36 5.01 -1.79
C GLN A 19 12.14 4.60 -0.54
N ILE A 20 11.49 3.99 0.43
CA ILE A 20 12.14 3.48 1.65
C ILE A 20 12.63 2.03 1.53
N GLY A 21 12.51 1.42 0.35
CA GLY A 21 13.06 0.09 0.05
C GLY A 21 12.34 -1.07 0.74
N VAL A 22 11.08 -0.90 1.11
CA VAL A 22 10.30 -1.95 1.80
C VAL A 22 9.64 -2.85 0.77
N SER A 23 9.69 -4.17 0.98
CA SER A 23 8.90 -5.13 0.19
C SER A 23 7.48 -5.21 0.72
N PHE A 24 6.50 -5.02 -0.16
CA PHE A 24 5.08 -5.09 0.17
C PHE A 24 4.26 -5.64 -0.99
N THR A 25 3.00 -5.98 -0.73
CA THR A 25 2.00 -6.31 -1.74
C THR A 25 0.84 -5.33 -1.65
N VAL A 26 0.36 -4.82 -2.78
CA VAL A 26 -0.80 -3.94 -2.80
C VAL A 26 -2.07 -4.78 -2.79
N GLN A 27 -2.95 -4.54 -1.82
CA GLN A 27 -4.26 -5.17 -1.73
C GLN A 27 -5.29 -4.11 -1.34
N PRO A 28 -5.88 -3.40 -2.31
CA PRO A 28 -6.85 -2.35 -2.02
C PRO A 28 -8.00 -2.86 -1.16
N ALA A 29 -8.40 -2.06 -0.18
CA ALA A 29 -9.58 -2.36 0.62
C ALA A 29 -10.84 -2.05 -0.20
N HIS A 30 -11.87 -2.89 -0.07
CA HIS A 30 -13.17 -2.65 -0.69
C HIS A 30 -14.00 -1.68 0.18
N ILE A 31 -13.47 -0.46 0.37
CA ILE A 31 -14.09 0.63 1.12
C ILE A 31 -14.02 1.91 0.29
N ASP A 32 -14.88 2.88 0.60
CA ASP A 32 -14.81 4.20 0.00
C ASP A 32 -13.58 4.95 0.58
N GLU A 33 -12.66 5.33 -0.30
CA GLU A 33 -11.44 6.07 0.03
C GLU A 33 -11.61 7.59 -0.21
N THR A 34 -12.83 8.08 -0.43
CA THR A 34 -13.12 9.51 -0.53
C THR A 34 -12.68 10.24 0.76
N PRO A 35 -11.76 11.23 0.67
CA PRO A 35 -11.16 11.88 1.84
C PRO A 35 -12.14 12.66 2.71
#